data_AF-A0A923BJD4-F1
#
_entry.id   AF-A0A923BJD4-F1
#
_cell.length_a   1.000
_cell.length_b   1.000
_cell.length_c   1.000
_cell.angle_alpha   90.00
_cell.angle_beta   90.00
_cell.angle_gamma   90.00
#
_symmetry.space_group_name_H-M   'P 1'
#
loop_
_entity.id
_entity.type
_entity.pdbx_description
1 polymer ?
#
loop_
_entity_poly.entity_id
_entity_poly.type
_entity_poly.pdbx_seq_one_letter_code
_entity_poly.pdbx_strand_id
1 'polypeptide(L)'
;MGQPEPTTECAWLDPFLDGELEGEGAVRFEAHWPQCATCRETIEQQRWIDGALRSDELTGHSVPATVLTATADAIRIARRKQRLRRMLAGGLVAAASVALLATWQLREPNAAPGSAGGSATMPVDVVQRDATPRQSRGLKESRARGIEIATATKSVATFTAGGSGIAVPVASDSPDVTIVQFYSTTEADRRMQRQRELEAKYRELIGG
;
A
#
# COMPACT_ATOMS: atom_id res chain seq x y z
N MET A 1 -16.49 -12.56 15.94
CA MET A 1 -16.74 -11.16 16.35
C MET A 1 -16.81 -10.35 15.07
N GLY A 2 -17.97 -9.78 14.73
CA GLY A 2 -18.11 -8.94 13.54
C GLY A 2 -17.45 -7.59 13.78
N GLN A 3 -16.64 -7.10 12.85
CA GLN A 3 -16.11 -5.74 12.98
C GLN A 3 -17.27 -4.76 12.78
N PRO A 4 -17.37 -3.71 13.62
CA PRO A 4 -18.37 -2.67 13.41
C PRO A 4 -18.12 -2.00 12.05
N GLU A 5 -19.17 -1.84 11.26
CA GLU A 5 -19.14 -1.07 10.01
C GLU A 5 -18.55 0.33 10.29
N PRO A 6 -17.61 0.82 9.48
CA PRO A 6 -17.00 2.13 9.70
C PRO A 6 -18.06 3.22 9.59
N THR A 7 -18.17 4.05 10.62
CA THR A 7 -19.04 5.23 10.58
C THR A 7 -18.55 6.21 9.50
N THR A 8 -19.46 7.03 8.98
CA THR A 8 -19.13 8.05 7.97
C THR A 8 -18.02 8.99 8.44
N GLU A 9 -17.89 9.17 9.75
CA GLU A 9 -16.85 9.99 10.41
C GLU A 9 -15.45 9.36 10.31
N CYS A 10 -15.31 8.02 10.30
CA CYS A 10 -14.02 7.36 10.09
C CYS A 10 -13.44 7.66 8.71
N ALA A 11 -14.29 7.91 7.70
CA ALA A 11 -13.85 8.25 6.35
C ALA A 11 -13.18 9.64 6.26
N TRP A 12 -13.27 10.46 7.32
CA TRP A 12 -12.64 11.78 7.39
C TRP A 12 -11.22 11.77 7.98
N LEU A 13 -10.72 10.61 8.42
CA LEU A 13 -9.37 10.46 8.97
C LEU A 13 -8.29 10.94 8.00
N ASP A 14 -8.32 10.47 6.76
CA ASP A 14 -7.34 10.84 5.73
C ASP A 14 -7.35 12.35 5.44
N PRO A 15 -8.50 12.99 5.11
CA PRO A 15 -8.58 14.45 4.96
C PRO A 15 -8.11 15.23 6.19
N PHE A 16 -8.37 14.73 7.40
CA PHE A 16 -7.96 15.39 8.65
C PHE A 16 -6.43 15.34 8.82
N LEU A 17 -5.81 14.18 8.62
CA LEU A 17 -4.34 14.02 8.68
C LEU A 17 -3.64 14.84 7.60
N ASP A 18 -4.25 14.97 6.42
CA ASP A 18 -3.74 15.80 5.32
C ASP A 18 -3.93 17.31 5.57
N GLY A 19 -4.71 17.71 6.58
CA GLY A 19 -5.10 19.10 6.84
C GLY A 19 -6.10 19.69 5.82
N GLU A 20 -6.77 18.82 5.05
CA GLU A 20 -7.77 19.18 4.04
C GLU A 20 -9.20 19.24 4.60
N LEU A 21 -9.40 18.70 5.82
CA LEU A 21 -10.69 18.76 6.49
C LEU A 21 -10.84 20.11 7.21
N GLU A 22 -11.78 20.92 6.76
CA GLU A 22 -12.03 22.27 7.28
C GLU A 22 -13.47 22.44 7.81
N GLY A 23 -13.69 23.50 8.58
CA GLY A 23 -15.01 23.92 9.03
C GLY A 23 -15.71 22.88 9.93
N GLU A 24 -16.99 22.63 9.67
CA GLU A 24 -17.82 21.76 10.50
C GLU A 24 -17.34 20.29 10.47
N GLY A 25 -16.80 19.82 9.35
CA GLY A 25 -16.27 18.46 9.23
C GLY A 25 -15.10 18.22 10.19
N ALA A 26 -14.19 19.20 10.30
CA ALA A 26 -13.05 19.14 11.23
C ALA A 26 -13.52 19.07 12.69
N VAL A 27 -14.46 19.94 13.09
CA VAL A 27 -15.00 19.97 14.46
C VAL A 27 -15.68 18.66 14.83
N ARG A 28 -16.48 18.10 13.91
CA ARG A 28 -17.15 16.82 14.13
C ARG A 28 -16.14 15.66 14.23
N PHE A 29 -15.12 15.65 13.38
CA PHE A 29 -14.08 14.63 13.45
C PHE A 29 -13.25 14.74 14.73
N GLU A 30 -12.92 15.96 15.16
CA GLU A 30 -12.23 16.23 16.44
C GLU A 30 -13.00 15.69 17.65
N ALA A 31 -14.33 15.79 17.64
CA ALA A 31 -15.18 15.20 18.66
C ALA A 31 -15.27 13.66 18.58
N HIS A 32 -15.17 13.11 17.37
CA HIS A 32 -15.28 11.67 17.09
C HIS A 32 -14.01 10.88 17.46
N TRP A 33 -12.83 11.32 16.99
CA TRP A 33 -11.62 10.48 17.03
C TRP A 33 -11.18 10.01 18.43
N PRO A 34 -11.40 10.74 19.55
CA PRO A 34 -11.04 10.24 20.87
C PRO A 34 -11.88 9.02 21.29
N GLN A 35 -13.08 8.88 20.72
CA GLN A 35 -14.05 7.84 21.04
C GLN A 35 -13.91 6.62 20.11
N CYS A 36 -13.33 6.80 18.92
CA CYS A 36 -13.09 5.73 17.97
C CYS A 36 -11.68 5.15 18.14
N ALA A 37 -11.59 3.89 18.58
CA ALA A 37 -10.31 3.22 18.85
C ALA A 37 -9.38 3.19 17.63
N THR A 38 -9.92 2.92 16.44
CA THR A 38 -9.16 2.84 15.19
C THR A 38 -8.61 4.20 14.75
N CYS A 39 -9.43 5.26 14.80
CA CYS A 39 -8.97 6.60 14.48
C CYS A 39 -7.90 7.08 15.47
N ARG A 40 -8.08 6.81 16.76
CA ARG A 40 -7.09 7.14 17.79
C ARG A 40 -5.75 6.45 17.55
N GLU A 41 -5.75 5.15 17.32
CA GLU A 41 -4.51 4.38 17.05
C GLU A 41 -3.78 4.93 15.82
N THR A 42 -4.51 5.25 14.75
CA THR A 42 -3.91 5.79 13.53
C THR A 42 -3.32 7.20 13.75
N ILE A 43 -4.01 8.06 14.49
CA ILE A 43 -3.52 9.41 14.84
C ILE A 43 -2.28 9.33 15.74
N GLU A 44 -2.28 8.43 16.74
CA GLU A 44 -1.13 8.21 17.62
C GLU A 44 0.07 7.68 16.84
N GLN A 45 -0.14 6.72 15.93
CA GLN A 45 0.89 6.21 15.04
C GLN A 45 1.47 7.31 14.15
N GLN A 46 0.63 8.15 13.53
CA GLN A 46 1.09 9.26 12.70
C GLN A 46 1.90 10.28 13.53
N ARG A 47 1.44 10.63 14.72
CA ARG A 47 2.16 11.54 15.64
C ARG A 47 3.50 10.96 16.07
N TRP A 48 3.58 9.64 16.30
CA TRP A 48 4.84 8.97 16.61
C TRP A 48 5.82 9.04 15.45
N ILE A 49 5.37 8.78 14.21
CA ILE A 49 6.21 8.92 13.01
C ILE A 49 6.72 10.35 12.86
N ASP A 50 5.83 11.34 12.98
CA ASP A 50 6.19 12.75 12.89
C ASP A 50 7.18 13.17 13.98
N GLY A 51 7.02 12.64 15.19
CA GLY A 51 7.94 12.84 16.31
C GLY A 51 9.31 12.23 16.04
N ALA A 52 9.36 10.99 15.57
CA ALA A 52 10.59 10.28 15.22
C ALA A 52 11.39 11.01 14.14
N LEU A 53 10.71 11.46 13.07
CA LEU A 53 11.33 12.22 11.98
C LEU A 53 11.91 13.55 12.46
N ARG A 54 11.21 14.29 13.34
CA ARG A 54 11.72 15.55 13.91
C ARG A 54 12.87 15.33 14.90
N SER A 55 12.85 14.24 15.65
CA SER A 55 13.91 13.94 16.62
C SER A 55 15.25 13.59 15.96
N ASP A 56 15.21 12.94 14.79
CA ASP A 56 16.42 12.58 14.05
C ASP A 56 17.11 13.83 13.44
N GLU A 57 16.31 14.83 13.10
CA GLU A 57 16.77 16.14 12.58
C GLU A 57 17.56 16.95 13.62
N LEU A 58 17.39 16.66 14.92
CA LEU A 58 18.15 17.28 16.02
C LEU A 58 19.54 16.64 16.21
N THR A 59 19.80 15.46 15.63
CA THR A 59 21.08 14.73 15.74
C THR A 59 22.09 15.07 14.62
N GLY A 60 22.21 16.36 14.32
CA GLY A 60 23.50 16.97 13.97
C GLY A 60 24.05 16.75 12.56
N HIS A 61 23.28 16.21 11.62
CA HIS A 61 23.71 16.18 10.22
C HIS A 61 23.09 17.36 9.49
N SER A 62 23.90 18.41 9.28
CA SER A 62 23.56 19.53 8.40
C SER A 62 23.29 19.00 7.00
N VAL A 63 22.02 18.74 6.69
CA VAL A 63 21.59 18.36 5.35
C VAL A 63 21.74 19.60 4.47
N PRO A 64 22.42 19.52 3.31
CA PRO A 64 22.55 20.65 2.41
C PRO A 64 21.18 21.20 2.04
N ALA A 65 20.99 22.52 2.13
CA ALA A 65 19.71 23.17 1.87
C ALA A 65 19.12 22.85 0.48
N THR A 66 19.97 22.49 -0.49
CA THR A 66 19.58 22.05 -1.83
C THR A 66 18.86 20.70 -1.86
N VAL A 67 19.17 19.79 -0.92
CA VAL A 67 18.50 18.49 -0.79
C VAL A 67 17.13 18.67 -0.12
N LEU A 68 17.04 19.59 0.85
CA LEU A 68 15.78 19.93 1.52
C LEU A 68 14.77 20.58 0.56
N THR A 69 15.21 21.51 -0.30
CA THR A 69 14.32 22.15 -1.28
C THR A 69 13.87 21.16 -2.36
N ALA A 70 14.79 20.32 -2.87
CA ALA A 70 14.45 19.31 -3.87
C ALA A 70 13.45 18.26 -3.35
N THR A 71 13.60 17.82 -2.11
CA THR A 71 12.67 16.86 -1.48
C THR A 71 11.33 17.51 -1.15
N ALA A 72 11.32 18.73 -0.62
CA ALA A 72 10.09 19.47 -0.35
C ALA A 72 9.26 19.73 -1.63
N ASP A 73 9.92 20.00 -2.75
CA ASP A 73 9.26 20.16 -4.05
C ASP A 73 8.74 18.83 -4.60
N ALA A 74 9.52 17.74 -4.47
CA ALA A 74 9.07 16.40 -4.86
C ALA A 74 7.83 15.95 -4.07
N ILE A 75 7.80 16.21 -2.75
CA ILE A 75 6.65 15.92 -1.89
C ILE A 75 5.44 16.77 -2.31
N ARG A 76 5.63 18.08 -2.57
CA ARG A 76 4.54 18.94 -3.05
C ARG A 76 3.98 18.49 -4.40
N ILE A 77 4.83 18.07 -5.34
CA ILE A 77 4.42 17.57 -6.65
C ILE A 77 3.64 16.25 -6.49
N ALA A 78 4.13 15.33 -5.67
CA ALA A 78 3.46 14.06 -5.39
C ALA A 78 2.06 14.29 -4.79
N ARG A 79 1.96 15.17 -3.77
CA ARG A 79 0.68 15.56 -3.15
C ARG A 79 -0.27 16.21 -4.17
N ARG A 80 0.22 17.14 -4.99
CA ARG A 80 -0.61 17.80 -6.03
C ARG A 80 -1.15 16.79 -7.05
N LYS A 81 -0.33 15.83 -7.48
CA LYS A 81 -0.74 14.77 -8.42
C LYS A 81 -1.79 13.84 -7.80
N GLN A 82 -1.63 13.51 -6.51
CA GLN A 82 -2.60 12.71 -5.76
C GLN A 82 -3.94 13.45 -5.60
N ARG A 83 -3.89 14.76 -5.30
CA ARG A 83 -5.07 15.64 -5.24
C ARG A 83 -5.81 15.69 -6.57
N LEU A 84 -5.10 15.84 -7.69
CA LEU A 84 -5.69 15.84 -9.03
C LEU A 84 -6.39 14.51 -9.34
N ARG A 85 -5.76 13.38 -8.98
CA ARG A 85 -6.35 12.05 -9.16
C ARG A 85 -7.63 11.88 -8.33
N ARG A 86 -7.65 12.36 -7.08
CA ARG A 86 -8.84 12.32 -6.22
C ARG A 86 -9.98 13.17 -6.78
N MET A 87 -9.69 14.39 -7.27
CA MET A 87 -10.71 15.24 -7.92
C MET A 87 -11.29 14.60 -9.18
N LEU A 88 -10.45 13.98 -10.02
CA LEU A 88 -10.93 13.28 -11.22
C LEU A 88 -11.77 12.04 -10.89
N ALA A 89 -11.41 11.29 -9.83
CA ALA A 89 -12.20 10.16 -9.37
C ALA A 89 -13.56 10.58 -8.81
N GLY A 90 -13.62 11.68 -8.04
CA GLY A 90 -14.88 12.22 -7.52
C GLY A 90 -15.81 12.78 -8.61
N GLY A 91 -15.25 13.42 -9.65
CA GLY A 91 -16.02 13.97 -10.76
C GLY A 91 -16.77 12.92 -11.59
N LEU A 92 -16.20 11.71 -11.75
CA LEU A 92 -16.84 10.62 -12.49
C LEU A 92 -18.10 10.08 -11.79
N VAL A 93 -18.11 10.05 -10.45
CA VAL A 93 -19.28 9.58 -9.68
C VAL A 93 -20.43 10.59 -9.77
N ALA A 94 -20.12 11.89 -9.69
CA ALA A 94 -21.13 12.95 -9.83
C ALA A 94 -21.80 12.93 -11.22
N ALA A 95 -21.02 12.77 -12.30
CA ALA A 95 -21.56 12.69 -13.65
C ALA A 95 -22.47 11.46 -13.87
N ALA A 96 -22.12 10.31 -13.29
CA ALA A 96 -22.94 9.10 -13.36
C ALA A 96 -24.28 9.25 -12.62
N SER A 97 -24.30 9.95 -11.47
CA SER A 97 -25.54 10.20 -10.72
C SER A 97 -26.50 11.13 -11.46
N VAL A 98 -26.00 12.14 -12.18
CA VAL A 98 -26.82 13.03 -13.02
C VAL A 98 -27.36 12.29 -14.24
N ALA A 99 -26.55 11.42 -14.88
CA ALA A 99 -27.00 10.60 -15.99
C ALA A 99 -28.07 9.57 -15.57
N LEU A 100 -27.96 8.99 -14.38
CA LEU A 100 -28.99 8.11 -13.82
C LEU A 100 -30.30 8.85 -13.54
N LEU A 101 -30.24 10.07 -12.98
CA LEU A 101 -31.44 10.89 -12.78
C LEU A 101 -32.09 11.31 -14.11
N ALA A 102 -31.29 11.67 -15.11
CA ALA A 102 -31.80 12.01 -16.44
C ALA A 102 -32.46 10.80 -17.12
N THR A 103 -31.84 9.61 -17.05
CA THR A 103 -32.42 8.39 -17.64
C THR A 103 -33.68 7.91 -16.92
N TRP A 104 -33.83 8.19 -15.62
CA TRP A 104 -35.08 7.92 -14.90
C TRP A 104 -36.22 8.84 -15.33
N GLN A 105 -35.96 10.11 -15.64
CA GLN A 105 -37.01 11.02 -16.11
C GLN A 105 -37.48 10.74 -17.53
N LEU A 106 -36.62 10.21 -18.40
CA LEU A 106 -37.01 9.78 -19.74
C LEU A 106 -37.68 8.39 -19.78
N ARG A 107 -37.66 7.64 -18.68
CA ARG A 107 -38.31 6.33 -18.58
C ARG A 107 -39.75 6.52 -18.13
N GLU A 108 -40.57 7.09 -19.01
CA GLU A 108 -42.02 6.97 -18.88
C GLU A 108 -42.43 5.49 -18.88
N PRO A 109 -43.37 5.08 -18.01
CA PRO A 109 -43.74 3.68 -17.86
C PRO A 109 -44.66 3.24 -18.99
N ASN A 110 -44.09 2.86 -20.14
CA ASN A 110 -44.78 1.96 -21.06
C ASN A 110 -44.79 0.56 -20.46
N ALA A 111 -45.79 0.31 -19.61
CA ALA A 111 -46.12 -0.99 -19.08
C ALA A 111 -46.66 -1.87 -20.21
N ALA A 112 -45.80 -2.71 -20.77
CA ALA A 112 -46.21 -3.89 -21.51
C ALA A 112 -45.96 -5.14 -20.63
N PRO A 113 -46.97 -5.95 -20.33
CA PRO A 113 -46.79 -7.23 -19.66
C PRO A 113 -46.43 -8.29 -20.70
N GLY A 114 -45.31 -8.98 -20.53
CA GLY A 114 -45.02 -10.10 -21.42
C GLY A 114 -43.69 -10.79 -21.20
N SER A 115 -43.81 -12.06 -20.82
CA SER A 115 -42.87 -13.15 -21.13
C SER A 115 -41.74 -13.44 -20.13
N ALA A 116 -42.13 -14.27 -19.17
CA ALA A 116 -41.47 -15.51 -18.77
C ALA A 116 -40.26 -16.00 -19.59
N GLY A 117 -39.33 -16.61 -18.85
CA GLY A 117 -38.59 -17.80 -19.29
C GLY A 117 -37.08 -17.60 -19.43
N GLY A 118 -36.30 -18.14 -18.48
CA GLY A 118 -34.85 -18.21 -18.67
C GLY A 118 -34.06 -18.59 -17.43
N SER A 119 -34.38 -19.73 -16.83
CA SER A 119 -33.53 -20.39 -15.85
C SER A 119 -32.30 -20.98 -16.56
N ALA A 120 -31.09 -20.53 -16.22
CA ALA A 120 -29.84 -21.20 -16.60
C ALA A 120 -28.83 -21.12 -15.46
N THR A 121 -28.91 -22.13 -14.60
CA THR A 121 -27.91 -22.52 -13.62
C THR A 121 -26.65 -22.96 -14.37
N MET A 122 -25.51 -22.31 -14.15
CA MET A 122 -24.20 -22.83 -14.59
C MET A 122 -23.54 -23.57 -13.42
N PRO A 123 -23.08 -24.82 -13.59
CA PRO A 123 -22.31 -25.51 -12.58
C PRO A 123 -20.89 -24.93 -12.49
N VAL A 124 -20.47 -24.58 -11.28
CA VAL A 124 -19.09 -24.20 -10.98
C VAL A 124 -18.32 -25.48 -10.63
N ASP A 125 -17.44 -25.91 -11.54
CA ASP A 125 -16.52 -27.01 -11.31
C ASP A 125 -15.29 -26.48 -10.56
N VAL A 126 -15.21 -26.74 -9.25
CA VAL A 126 -14.10 -26.35 -8.39
C VAL A 126 -13.06 -27.48 -8.42
N VAL A 127 -12.05 -27.34 -9.29
CA VAL A 127 -10.86 -28.19 -9.27
C VAL A 127 -9.95 -27.76 -8.12
N GLN A 128 -10.04 -28.47 -7.01
CA GLN A 128 -9.15 -28.37 -5.86
C GLN A 128 -7.80 -29.04 -6.20
N ARG A 129 -6.73 -28.24 -6.29
CA ARG A 129 -5.35 -28.73 -6.44
C ARG A 129 -4.65 -28.74 -5.09
N ASP A 130 -4.31 -29.93 -4.62
CA ASP A 130 -3.42 -30.15 -3.47
C ASP A 130 -1.98 -29.72 -3.80
N ALA A 131 -1.44 -28.81 -2.99
CA ALA A 131 -0.04 -28.41 -3.05
C ALA A 131 0.77 -29.24 -2.04
N THR A 132 1.71 -30.04 -2.54
CA THR A 132 2.68 -30.77 -1.71
C THR A 132 3.82 -29.86 -1.23
N PRO A 133 4.42 -30.10 -0.04
CA PRO A 133 5.52 -29.30 0.47
C PRO A 133 6.82 -29.62 -0.26
N ARG A 134 7.49 -28.61 -0.81
CA ARG A 134 8.78 -28.74 -1.50
C ARG A 134 9.93 -28.72 -0.49
N GLN A 135 10.57 -29.86 -0.28
CA GLN A 135 11.81 -29.99 0.51
C GLN A 135 12.93 -29.13 -0.07
N SER A 136 13.52 -28.27 0.78
CA SER A 136 14.73 -27.50 0.50
C SER A 136 15.95 -28.42 0.45
N ARG A 137 16.58 -28.48 -0.73
CA ARG A 137 17.82 -29.22 -1.00
C ARG A 137 19.01 -28.44 -0.42
N GLY A 138 19.78 -29.12 0.43
CA GLY A 138 20.79 -28.52 1.30
C GLY A 138 21.89 -27.70 0.63
N LEU A 139 22.26 -26.61 1.30
CA LEU A 139 23.56 -25.97 1.17
C LEU A 139 24.61 -26.94 1.69
N LYS A 140 25.45 -27.44 0.79
CA LYS A 140 26.67 -28.15 1.16
C LYS A 140 27.69 -27.16 1.68
N GLU A 141 28.11 -27.41 2.92
CA GLU A 141 29.38 -26.97 3.50
C GLU A 141 30.51 -27.02 2.46
N SER A 142 31.10 -25.86 2.21
CA SER A 142 32.43 -25.77 1.59
C SER A 142 33.37 -25.24 2.67
N ARG A 143 33.94 -26.21 3.40
CA ARG A 143 34.99 -26.01 4.39
C ARG A 143 36.35 -26.07 3.70
N ALA A 144 37.24 -25.19 4.16
CA ALA A 144 38.70 -25.20 4.04
C ALA A 144 39.34 -24.54 2.80
N ARG A 145 39.94 -23.36 3.01
CA ARG A 145 41.40 -23.27 3.23
C ARG A 145 41.87 -21.82 3.53
N GLY A 146 42.87 -21.72 4.40
CA GLY A 146 43.89 -20.66 4.35
C GLY A 146 43.74 -19.55 5.37
N ILE A 147 44.44 -19.69 6.50
CA ILE A 147 44.66 -18.65 7.50
C ILE A 147 45.77 -17.73 6.95
N GLU A 148 45.42 -16.49 6.60
CA GLU A 148 46.35 -15.37 6.63
C GLU A 148 45.80 -14.35 7.62
N ILE A 149 46.55 -14.14 8.72
CA ILE A 149 46.23 -13.16 9.75
C ILE A 149 46.59 -11.78 9.19
N ALA A 150 45.76 -11.27 8.29
CA ALA A 150 45.75 -9.87 7.92
C ALA A 150 44.91 -9.11 8.94
N THR A 151 45.44 -8.00 9.45
CA THR A 151 44.77 -7.07 10.35
C THR A 151 43.34 -6.82 9.90
N ALA A 152 42.39 -7.21 10.74
CA ALA A 152 40.96 -7.25 10.46
C ALA A 152 40.41 -5.85 10.15
N THR A 153 40.47 -5.46 8.88
CA THR A 153 39.63 -4.42 8.33
C THR A 153 38.19 -4.91 8.45
N LYS A 154 37.39 -4.26 9.30
CA LYS A 154 35.95 -4.51 9.40
C LYS A 154 35.37 -4.48 7.98
N SER A 155 34.92 -5.62 7.48
CA SER A 155 34.31 -5.71 6.16
C SER A 155 32.92 -5.07 6.24
N VAL A 156 32.82 -3.81 5.82
CA VAL A 156 31.54 -3.12 5.73
C VAL A 156 30.83 -3.61 4.48
N ALA A 157 29.86 -4.50 4.64
CA ALA A 157 28.95 -4.88 3.57
C ALA A 157 28.04 -3.69 3.24
N THR A 158 28.14 -3.15 2.03
CA THR A 158 27.25 -2.08 1.54
C THR A 158 26.11 -2.72 0.77
N PHE A 159 24.87 -2.55 1.26
CA PHE A 159 23.68 -3.01 0.58
C PHE A 159 23.06 -1.86 -0.23
N THR A 160 23.07 -1.97 -1.54
CA THR A 160 22.29 -1.09 -2.42
C THR A 160 20.94 -1.74 -2.69
N ALA A 161 19.90 -1.21 -2.04
CA ALA A 161 18.53 -1.61 -2.38
C ALA A 161 18.22 -1.12 -3.79
N GLY A 162 17.95 -2.03 -4.72
CA GLY A 162 17.28 -1.67 -5.97
C GLY A 162 15.91 -1.05 -5.63
N GLY A 163 15.42 -0.12 -6.45
CA GLY A 163 14.21 0.69 -6.16
C GLY A 163 12.89 -0.05 -5.91
N SER A 164 12.93 -1.37 -5.73
CA SER A 164 11.83 -2.28 -5.45
C SER A 164 11.70 -2.70 -3.98
N GLY A 165 12.55 -2.22 -3.07
CA GLY A 165 12.40 -2.54 -1.64
C GLY A 165 13.20 -1.68 -0.70
N ILE A 166 12.90 -1.82 0.59
CA ILE A 166 13.56 -1.15 1.70
C ILE A 166 14.30 -2.22 2.51
N ALA A 167 15.60 -2.01 2.71
CA ALA A 167 16.44 -2.87 3.54
C ALA A 167 16.67 -2.17 4.89
N VAL A 168 16.24 -2.80 5.98
CA VAL A 168 16.39 -2.27 7.35
C VAL A 168 17.38 -3.17 8.10
N PRO A 169 18.51 -2.63 8.60
CA PRO A 169 19.41 -3.41 9.44
C PRO A 169 18.74 -3.70 10.78
N VAL A 170 18.86 -4.94 11.24
CA VAL A 170 18.39 -5.39 12.56
C VAL A 170 19.62 -5.65 13.42
N ALA A 171 19.57 -5.23 14.68
CA ALA A 171 20.67 -5.46 15.62
C ALA A 171 20.94 -6.97 15.76
N SER A 172 22.22 -7.35 15.74
CA SER A 172 22.68 -8.70 16.02
C SER A 172 23.53 -8.71 17.28
N ASP A 173 23.39 -9.74 18.08
CA ASP A 173 24.26 -9.97 19.25
C ASP A 173 25.69 -10.38 18.84
N SER A 174 25.89 -10.76 17.57
CA SER A 174 27.19 -11.09 17.04
C SER A 174 27.78 -9.92 16.26
N PRO A 175 29.00 -9.45 16.58
CA PRO A 175 29.64 -8.32 15.89
C PRO A 175 30.02 -8.64 14.44
N ASP A 176 30.04 -9.93 14.08
CA ASP A 176 30.40 -10.41 12.75
C ASP A 176 29.17 -10.75 11.87
N VAL A 177 27.96 -10.47 12.35
CA VAL A 177 26.71 -10.79 11.64
C VAL A 177 25.85 -9.53 11.49
N THR A 178 25.58 -9.16 10.24
CA THR A 178 24.57 -8.14 9.92
C THR A 178 23.30 -8.82 9.46
N ILE A 179 22.22 -8.68 10.23
CA ILE A 179 20.90 -9.12 9.83
C ILE A 179 20.21 -7.97 9.10
N VAL A 180 19.68 -8.22 7.91
CA VAL A 180 18.94 -7.22 7.13
C VAL A 180 17.53 -7.75 6.88
N GLN A 181 16.53 -7.00 7.34
CA GLN A 181 15.14 -7.28 7.04
C GLN A 181 14.73 -6.51 5.79
N PHE A 182 14.17 -7.22 4.81
CA PHE A 182 13.78 -6.64 3.53
C PHE A 182 12.26 -6.52 3.43
N TYR A 183 11.78 -5.33 3.08
CA TYR A 183 10.37 -5.03 2.85
C TYR A 183 10.16 -4.68 1.37
N SER A 184 9.19 -5.33 0.71
CA SER A 184 8.78 -4.94 -0.64
C SER A 184 8.11 -3.56 -0.60
N THR A 185 8.33 -2.75 -1.63
CA THR A 185 7.48 -1.57 -1.83
C THR A 185 6.16 -1.99 -2.48
N THR A 186 5.08 -1.26 -2.20
CA THR A 186 3.77 -1.49 -2.83
C THR A 186 3.83 -1.46 -4.36
N GLU A 187 4.79 -0.72 -4.93
CA GLU A 187 5.02 -0.67 -6.37
C GLU A 187 5.66 -1.96 -6.92
N ALA A 188 6.60 -2.56 -6.18
CA ALA A 188 7.17 -3.86 -6.53
C ALA A 188 6.11 -4.96 -6.51
N ASP A 189 5.23 -4.95 -5.50
CA ASP A 189 4.13 -5.92 -5.39
C ASP A 189 3.12 -5.76 -6.53
N ARG A 190 2.74 -4.51 -6.87
CA ARG A 190 1.88 -4.24 -8.03
C ARG A 190 2.50 -4.67 -9.35
N ARG A 191 3.83 -4.60 -9.48
CA ARG A 191 4.54 -5.07 -10.68
C ARG A 191 4.53 -6.59 -10.76
N MET A 192 4.80 -7.27 -9.66
CA MET A 192 4.69 -8.73 -9.59
C MET A 192 3.26 -9.21 -9.89
N GLN A 193 2.24 -8.53 -9.37
CA GLN A 193 0.84 -8.88 -9.62
C GLN A 193 0.49 -8.72 -11.10
N ARG A 194 0.84 -7.59 -11.72
CA ARG A 194 0.67 -7.39 -13.18
C ARG A 194 1.40 -8.44 -14.01
N GLN A 195 2.60 -8.83 -13.58
CA GLN A 195 3.36 -9.87 -14.28
C GLN A 195 2.65 -11.22 -14.20
N ARG A 196 2.11 -11.59 -13.03
CA ARG A 196 1.32 -12.82 -12.87
C ARG A 196 0.04 -12.80 -13.71
N GLU A 197 -0.64 -11.66 -13.78
CA GLU A 197 -1.83 -11.48 -14.63
C GLU A 197 -1.47 -11.64 -16.12
N LEU A 198 -0.35 -11.07 -16.56
CA LEU A 198 0.13 -11.23 -17.93
C LEU A 198 0.53 -12.68 -18.23
N GLU A 199 1.23 -13.36 -17.32
CA GLU A 199 1.59 -14.76 -17.47
C GLU A 199 0.36 -15.68 -17.50
N ALA A 200 -0.66 -15.39 -16.69
CA ALA A 200 -1.93 -16.10 -16.73
C ALA A 200 -2.63 -15.92 -18.07
N LYS A 201 -2.73 -14.68 -18.55
CA LYS A 201 -3.33 -14.35 -19.85
C LYS A 201 -2.56 -14.98 -21.02
N TYR A 202 -1.23 -15.02 -20.95
CA TYR A 202 -0.40 -15.65 -21.97
C TYR A 202 -0.57 -17.18 -21.99
N ARG A 203 -0.74 -17.80 -20.82
CA ARG A 203 -1.04 -19.23 -20.70
C ARG A 203 -2.40 -19.59 -21.32
N GLU A 204 -3.42 -18.74 -21.14
CA GLU A 204 -4.73 -18.92 -21.78
C GLU A 204 -4.65 -18.84 -23.31
N LEU A 205 -3.84 -17.93 -23.86
CA LEU A 205 -3.69 -17.76 -25.32
C LEU A 205 -2.95 -18.90 -26.02
N ILE A 206 -2.06 -19.62 -25.31
CA ILE A 206 -1.25 -20.71 -25.89
C ILE A 206 -1.83 -22.10 -25.58
N GLY A 207 -2.60 -22.22 -24.51
CA GLY A 207 -3.14 -23.51 -24.03
C GLY A 207 -4.60 -23.79 -24.40
N GLY A 208 -5.22 -22.97 -25.26
CA GLY A 208 -6.61 -23.11 -25.74
C GLY A 208 -6.71 -23.52 -27.20
#